data_AF-A0A183DN62-F1
#
_entry.id   AF-A0A183DN62-F1
#
_cell.length_a   1.000
_cell.length_b   1.000
_cell.length_c   1.000
_cell.angle_alpha   90.00
_cell.angle_beta   90.00
_cell.angle_gamma   90.00
#
_symmetry.space_group_name_H-M   'P 1'
#
loop_
_entity.id
_entity.type
_entity.pdbx_description
1 polymer ?
#
loop_
_entity_poly.entity_id
_entity_poly.type
_entity_poly.pdbx_seq_one_letter_code
_entity_poly.pdbx_strand_id
1 'polypeptide(L)'
;MPQELCTKCENFKEEVRIALIGKYVQIKDAYASVNKALRHAAVQAKRNLVIEYVQSEHLEETQDPLRLPDYNRAWQAVKKADGILVPGGFGGRGTEGKIAACKYARENKIPFLGICLGMQCAAIEFARNVCHIERANSTEFDKALVGKQQVVIDMPEHRGEDKGMGGTMRLGLRDTIFLTKGSVLYQLYGAKKKISERHRHRYEVNPEIVPTLMHNGLMFVGSLGIDHEGAVKTDEKEGSCSPTVSASFPEIDVSSPKIYGIQDSLFYDITNLANAITSHLSKRFDKLSRYYLKFLELQSDLCLEIEQLCKRHPYFVGVQFHPEYLSHPLQPSPPFFGLIAAASGQLENFLRGWKMPTSMNVLKPAEDNITDNTSVVQATHTTVNKGCEMLDENIAEFEQKLDI
;
A
#
# COMPACT_ATOMS: atom_id res chain seq x y z
N MET A 1 -30.62 6.28 -5.14
CA MET A 1 -29.19 5.92 -4.94
C MET A 1 -28.25 7.11 -4.68
N PRO A 2 -28.21 8.22 -5.46
CA PRO A 2 -27.28 9.33 -5.17
C PRO A 2 -27.59 10.10 -3.86
N GLN A 3 -28.88 10.30 -3.55
CA GLN A 3 -29.30 11.05 -2.36
C GLN A 3 -28.97 10.35 -1.04
N GLU A 4 -29.16 9.03 -0.94
CA GLU A 4 -28.89 8.28 0.30
C GLU A 4 -27.42 8.25 0.70
N LEU A 5 -26.50 8.20 -0.29
CA LEU A 5 -25.08 8.30 -0.02
C LEU A 5 -24.73 9.72 0.45
N CYS A 6 -25.34 10.75 -0.17
CA CYS A 6 -25.14 12.15 0.20
C CYS A 6 -25.56 12.42 1.65
N THR A 7 -26.78 12.00 2.04
CA THR A 7 -27.31 12.18 3.40
C THR A 7 -26.51 11.42 4.46
N LYS A 8 -25.91 10.27 4.10
CA LYS A 8 -25.01 9.53 5.00
C LYS A 8 -23.65 10.20 5.16
N CYS A 9 -23.09 10.77 4.09
CA CYS A 9 -21.78 11.43 4.12
C CYS A 9 -21.79 12.75 4.91
N GLU A 10 -22.91 13.46 4.92
CA GLU A 10 -23.07 14.74 5.61
C GLU A 10 -23.21 14.60 7.14
N ASN A 11 -23.44 13.38 7.64
CA ASN A 11 -23.78 13.12 9.05
C ASN A 11 -22.70 12.36 9.84
N PHE A 12 -21.48 12.20 9.32
CA PHE A 12 -20.40 11.57 10.08
C PHE A 12 -19.93 12.48 11.23
N LYS A 13 -20.14 12.03 12.47
CA LYS A 13 -19.77 12.79 13.69
C LYS A 13 -18.28 12.72 14.02
N GLU A 14 -17.65 11.60 13.72
CA GLU A 14 -16.24 11.37 14.06
C GLU A 14 -15.32 11.85 12.93
N GLU A 15 -14.40 12.75 13.27
CA GLU A 15 -13.44 13.32 12.34
C GLU A 15 -12.19 12.44 12.20
N VAL A 16 -11.55 12.50 11.03
CA VAL A 16 -10.19 11.99 10.80
C VAL A 16 -9.37 13.06 10.09
N ARG A 17 -8.22 13.41 10.67
CA ARG A 17 -7.34 14.49 10.17
C ARG A 17 -6.14 13.89 9.48
N ILE A 18 -5.99 14.18 8.19
CA ILE A 18 -4.85 13.73 7.39
C ILE A 18 -4.00 14.92 6.97
N ALA A 19 -2.72 14.91 7.34
CA ALA A 19 -1.74 15.86 6.85
C ALA A 19 -1.25 15.43 5.46
N LEU A 20 -1.59 16.20 4.42
CA LEU A 20 -1.10 16.00 3.06
C LEU A 20 0.11 16.91 2.84
N ILE A 21 1.29 16.30 2.70
CA ILE A 21 2.56 17.01 2.65
C ILE A 21 2.99 17.17 1.19
N GLY A 22 2.78 18.36 0.65
CA GLY A 22 2.89 18.62 -0.78
C GLY A 22 3.78 19.82 -1.12
N LYS A 23 4.18 19.89 -2.39
CA LYS A 23 4.91 21.03 -2.96
C LYS A 23 3.96 22.16 -3.39
N TYR A 24 2.76 21.82 -3.88
CA TYR A 24 1.81 22.77 -4.48
C TYR A 24 0.53 22.90 -3.66
N VAL A 25 0.66 22.96 -2.33
CA VAL A 25 -0.49 22.94 -1.42
C VAL A 25 -1.42 24.16 -1.53
N GLN A 26 -0.92 25.26 -2.08
CA GLN A 26 -1.72 26.46 -2.36
C GLN A 26 -2.81 26.19 -3.41
N ILE A 27 -2.55 25.25 -4.33
CA ILE A 27 -3.49 24.83 -5.38
C ILE A 27 -4.01 23.45 -5.01
N LYS A 28 -5.13 23.39 -4.29
CA LYS A 28 -5.74 22.12 -3.84
C LYS A 28 -6.02 21.15 -4.99
N ASP A 29 -6.29 21.68 -6.19
CA ASP A 29 -6.56 20.90 -7.40
C ASP A 29 -5.33 20.16 -7.94
N ALA A 30 -4.11 20.59 -7.57
CA ALA A 30 -2.89 19.85 -7.88
C ALA A 30 -2.90 18.42 -7.29
N TYR A 31 -3.75 18.19 -6.27
CA TYR A 31 -3.95 16.91 -5.61
C TYR A 31 -5.38 16.38 -5.81
N ALA A 32 -6.11 16.80 -6.86
CA ALA A 32 -7.52 16.45 -7.05
C ALA A 32 -7.81 14.94 -7.02
N SER A 33 -6.96 14.12 -7.64
CA SER A 33 -7.09 12.65 -7.61
C SER A 33 -6.89 12.08 -6.21
N VAL A 34 -5.84 12.52 -5.51
CA VAL A 34 -5.52 12.14 -4.13
C VAL A 34 -6.65 12.54 -3.17
N ASN A 35 -7.16 13.77 -3.30
CA ASN A 35 -8.28 14.28 -2.50
C ASN A 35 -9.54 13.42 -2.68
N LYS A 36 -9.84 12.99 -3.91
CA LYS A 36 -10.98 12.11 -4.21
C LYS A 36 -10.79 10.72 -3.60
N ALA A 37 -9.60 10.13 -3.74
CA ALA A 37 -9.29 8.83 -3.17
C ALA A 37 -9.39 8.82 -1.63
N LEU A 38 -8.89 9.86 -0.95
CA LEU A 38 -9.06 10.03 0.49
C LEU A 38 -10.53 10.15 0.89
N ARG A 39 -11.34 10.91 0.13
CA ARG A 39 -12.78 11.02 0.39
C ARG A 39 -13.50 9.68 0.23
N HIS A 40 -13.21 8.92 -0.83
CA HIS A 40 -13.80 7.58 -1.01
C HIS A 40 -13.47 6.68 0.19
N ALA A 41 -12.21 6.70 0.66
CA ALA A 41 -11.78 5.94 1.82
C ALA A 41 -12.47 6.39 3.12
N ALA A 42 -12.61 7.70 3.34
CA ALA A 42 -13.27 8.26 4.52
C ALA A 42 -14.76 7.95 4.58
N VAL A 43 -15.46 7.99 3.43
CA VAL A 43 -16.86 7.59 3.34
C VAL A 43 -17.02 6.12 3.74
N GLN A 44 -16.14 5.24 3.26
CA GLN A 44 -16.16 3.83 3.63
C GLN A 44 -15.89 3.61 5.12
N ALA A 45 -14.96 4.37 5.71
CA ALA A 45 -14.64 4.31 7.14
C ALA A 45 -15.66 5.04 8.04
N LYS A 46 -16.70 5.67 7.45
CA LYS A 46 -17.70 6.49 8.14
C LYS A 46 -17.05 7.62 8.97
N ARG A 47 -16.11 8.33 8.35
CA ARG A 47 -15.37 9.45 8.97
C ARG A 47 -15.57 10.73 8.21
N ASN A 48 -15.69 11.83 8.94
CA ASN A 48 -15.60 13.17 8.37
C ASN A 48 -14.13 13.51 8.12
N LEU A 49 -13.74 13.61 6.84
CA LEU A 49 -12.35 13.83 6.46
C LEU A 49 -11.96 15.30 6.53
N VAL A 50 -10.92 15.59 7.30
CA VAL A 50 -10.25 16.89 7.29
C VAL A 50 -8.86 16.72 6.69
N ILE A 51 -8.61 17.37 5.55
CA ILE A 51 -7.29 17.38 4.91
C ILE A 51 -6.56 18.67 5.30
N GLU A 52 -5.48 18.52 6.06
CA GLU A 52 -4.56 19.61 6.40
C GLU A 52 -3.43 19.64 5.36
N TYR A 53 -3.42 20.66 4.50
CA TYR A 53 -2.41 20.79 3.46
C TYR A 53 -1.15 21.45 4.02
N VAL A 54 -0.02 20.75 3.99
CA VAL A 54 1.25 21.22 4.56
C VAL A 54 2.28 21.40 3.46
N GLN A 55 2.84 22.61 3.32
CA GLN A 55 3.89 22.90 2.35
C GLN A 55 5.19 22.24 2.79
N SER A 56 5.75 21.37 1.95
CA SER A 56 6.90 20.55 2.36
C SER A 56 8.16 21.37 2.66
N GLU A 57 8.38 22.51 2.00
CA GLU A 57 9.51 23.41 2.27
C GLU A 57 9.45 24.03 3.67
N HIS A 58 8.25 24.18 4.24
CA HIS A 58 8.09 24.69 5.60
C HIS A 58 8.41 23.62 6.65
N LEU A 59 8.62 22.36 6.27
CA LEU A 59 9.05 21.32 7.21
C LEU A 59 10.58 21.19 7.29
N GLU A 60 11.31 21.89 6.43
CA GLU A 60 12.78 21.92 6.44
C GLU A 60 13.29 22.73 7.63
N GLU A 61 14.30 22.20 8.34
CA GLU A 61 14.91 22.88 9.48
C GLU A 61 15.43 24.26 9.10
N THR A 62 15.09 25.26 9.90
CA THR A 62 15.48 26.64 9.65
C THR A 62 15.64 27.41 10.95
N GLN A 63 16.63 28.32 10.99
CA GLN A 63 16.82 29.29 12.07
C GLN A 63 16.49 30.71 11.62
N ASP A 64 16.05 30.89 10.38
CA ASP A 64 15.68 32.19 9.84
C ASP A 64 14.40 32.71 10.52
N PRO A 65 14.44 33.87 11.22
CA PRO A 65 13.27 34.45 11.88
C PRO A 65 12.08 34.68 10.95
N LEU A 66 12.30 34.89 9.66
CA LEU A 66 11.22 35.11 8.68
C LEU A 66 10.48 33.82 8.32
N ARG A 67 11.17 32.67 8.35
CA ARG A 67 10.61 31.35 8.01
C ARG A 67 10.09 30.59 9.23
N LEU A 68 10.56 30.93 10.43
CA LEU A 68 10.23 30.23 11.66
C LEU A 68 8.70 30.17 11.96
N PRO A 69 7.89 31.21 11.70
CA PRO A 69 6.44 31.14 11.89
C PRO A 69 5.78 30.07 11.00
N ASP A 70 6.18 29.99 9.74
CA ASP A 70 5.65 29.01 8.79
C ASP A 70 6.12 27.60 9.11
N TYR A 71 7.37 27.46 9.56
CA TYR A 71 7.91 26.19 10.06
C TYR A 71 7.11 25.65 11.25
N ASN A 72 6.89 26.49 12.26
CA ASN A 72 6.13 26.11 13.45
C ASN A 72 4.68 25.74 13.10
N ARG A 73 4.03 26.51 12.23
CA ARG A 73 2.66 26.23 11.78
C ARG A 73 2.56 24.89 11.03
N ALA A 74 3.51 24.63 10.12
CA ALA A 74 3.57 23.38 9.37
C ALA A 74 3.73 22.17 10.29
N TRP A 75 4.66 22.23 11.25
CA TRP A 75 4.85 21.16 12.23
C TRP A 75 3.69 21.00 13.21
N GLN A 76 3.01 22.08 13.60
CA GLN A 76 1.78 22.00 14.39
C GLN A 76 0.68 21.23 13.64
N ALA A 77 0.50 21.49 12.34
CA ALA A 77 -0.46 20.78 11.52
C ALA A 77 -0.12 19.27 11.42
N VAL A 78 1.14 18.93 11.20
CA VAL A 78 1.61 17.52 11.16
C VAL A 78 1.39 16.83 12.50
N LYS A 79 1.72 17.48 13.62
CA LYS A 79 1.57 16.91 14.97
C LYS A 79 0.11 16.70 15.39
N LYS A 80 -0.81 17.48 14.83
CA LYS A 80 -2.26 17.38 15.07
C LYS A 80 -2.94 16.31 14.22
N ALA A 81 -2.30 15.83 13.15
CA ALA A 81 -2.90 14.88 12.24
C ALA A 81 -2.90 13.45 12.79
N ASP A 82 -3.97 12.71 12.50
CA ASP A 82 -4.14 11.29 12.83
C ASP A 82 -3.43 10.39 11.81
N GLY A 83 -3.11 10.93 10.63
CA GLY A 83 -2.36 10.25 9.58
C GLY A 83 -1.61 11.21 8.67
N ILE A 84 -0.54 10.72 8.05
CA ILE A 84 0.35 11.49 7.18
C ILE A 84 0.35 10.88 5.78
N LEU A 85 0.22 11.72 4.76
CA LEU A 85 0.29 11.32 3.36
C LEU A 85 1.33 12.16 2.62
N VAL A 86 2.30 11.48 2.00
CA VAL A 86 3.27 12.10 1.09
C VAL A 86 2.98 11.60 -0.34
N PRO A 87 2.40 12.45 -1.21
CA PRO A 87 2.06 12.07 -2.57
C PRO A 87 3.30 12.07 -3.48
N GLY A 88 3.10 11.65 -4.73
CA GLY A 88 4.13 11.75 -5.76
C GLY A 88 4.60 13.19 -6.02
N GLY A 89 5.79 13.32 -6.59
CA GLY A 89 6.38 14.61 -6.93
C GLY A 89 7.62 14.45 -7.79
N PHE A 90 8.29 15.57 -8.08
CA PHE A 90 9.51 15.60 -8.89
C PHE A 90 10.40 16.77 -8.48
N GLY A 91 11.72 16.59 -8.67
CA GLY A 91 12.76 17.54 -8.34
C GLY A 91 13.01 17.68 -6.83
N GLY A 92 14.18 18.21 -6.46
CA GLY A 92 14.66 18.23 -5.07
C GLY A 92 13.97 19.22 -4.12
N ARG A 93 13.06 20.07 -4.62
CA ARG A 93 12.45 21.12 -3.81
C ARG A 93 11.49 20.53 -2.76
N GLY A 94 11.70 20.87 -1.49
CA GLY A 94 10.86 20.40 -0.40
C GLY A 94 11.02 18.91 -0.11
N THR A 95 12.05 18.26 -0.65
CA THR A 95 12.30 16.82 -0.43
C THR A 95 12.74 16.57 1.01
N GLU A 96 13.62 17.40 1.57
CA GLU A 96 14.11 17.23 2.93
C GLU A 96 12.98 17.36 3.96
N GLY A 97 12.01 18.25 3.73
CA GLY A 97 10.81 18.34 4.56
C GLY A 97 9.90 17.11 4.48
N LYS A 98 9.81 16.45 3.32
CA LYS A 98 9.08 15.16 3.18
C LYS A 98 9.80 14.04 3.92
N ILE A 99 11.12 13.97 3.82
CA ILE A 99 11.96 13.01 4.56
C ILE A 99 11.78 13.20 6.06
N ALA A 100 11.80 14.46 6.54
CA ALA A 100 11.55 14.78 7.95
C ALA A 100 10.16 14.33 8.42
N ALA A 101 9.14 14.46 7.58
CA ALA A 101 7.80 13.96 7.90
C ALA A 101 7.71 12.43 7.95
N CYS A 102 8.42 11.72 7.06
CA CYS A 102 8.52 10.25 7.10
C CYS A 102 9.15 9.80 8.43
N LYS A 103 10.19 10.51 8.88
CA LYS A 103 10.85 10.26 10.17
C LYS A 103 9.87 10.45 11.32
N TYR A 104 9.16 11.57 11.32
CA TYR A 104 8.17 11.87 12.35
C TYR A 104 7.07 10.80 12.41
N ALA A 105 6.54 10.37 11.26
CA ALA A 105 5.57 9.28 11.19
C ALA A 105 6.11 8.00 11.83
N ARG A 106 7.30 7.56 11.40
CA ARG A 106 7.94 6.32 11.87
C ARG A 106 8.18 6.34 13.38
N GLU A 107 8.75 7.42 13.91
CA GLU A 107 9.15 7.53 15.32
C GLU A 107 7.95 7.67 16.25
N ASN A 108 6.92 8.39 15.83
CA ASN A 108 5.71 8.65 16.62
C ASN A 108 4.58 7.64 16.35
N LYS A 109 4.83 6.66 15.48
CA LYS A 109 3.86 5.61 15.09
C LYS A 109 2.58 6.18 14.48
N ILE A 110 2.68 7.28 13.74
CA ILE A 110 1.54 7.91 13.08
C ILE A 110 1.31 7.20 11.74
N PRO A 111 0.09 6.69 11.45
CA PRO A 111 -0.26 6.11 10.17
C PRO A 111 0.26 6.91 8.97
N PHE A 112 0.96 6.24 8.06
CA PHE A 112 1.68 6.86 6.96
C PHE A 112 1.42 6.13 5.64
N LEU A 113 1.18 6.93 4.59
CA LEU A 113 1.14 6.47 3.21
C LEU A 113 2.06 7.33 2.33
N GLY A 114 3.09 6.71 1.78
CA GLY A 114 3.96 7.29 0.75
C GLY A 114 3.56 6.80 -0.64
N ILE A 115 3.39 7.71 -1.60
CA ILE A 115 3.04 7.39 -3.00
C ILE A 115 4.18 7.87 -3.91
N CYS A 116 4.72 6.96 -4.73
CA CYS A 116 5.79 7.25 -5.68
C CYS A 116 6.98 7.91 -4.95
N LEU A 117 7.22 9.21 -5.15
CA LEU A 117 8.23 9.97 -4.39
C LEU A 117 8.08 9.81 -2.86
N GLY A 118 6.86 9.66 -2.34
CA GLY A 118 6.66 9.44 -0.90
C GLY A 118 7.27 8.13 -0.39
N MET A 119 7.18 7.05 -1.17
CA MET A 119 7.87 5.79 -0.87
C MET A 119 9.39 5.98 -0.91
N GLN A 120 9.89 6.66 -1.94
CA GLN A 120 11.32 6.97 -2.06
C GLN A 120 11.85 7.78 -0.87
N CYS A 121 11.11 8.79 -0.42
CA CYS A 121 11.45 9.58 0.77
C CYS A 121 11.50 8.73 2.05
N ALA A 122 10.59 7.77 2.20
CA ALA A 122 10.58 6.86 3.35
C ALA A 122 11.78 5.90 3.34
N ALA A 123 12.13 5.32 2.19
CA ALA A 123 13.35 4.52 2.04
C ALA A 123 14.63 5.33 2.36
N ILE A 124 14.73 6.58 1.86
CA ILE A 124 15.84 7.48 2.14
C ILE A 124 15.92 7.82 3.64
N GLU A 125 14.79 8.16 4.25
CA GLU A 125 14.72 8.44 5.69
C GLU A 125 15.22 7.26 6.53
N PHE A 126 14.76 6.05 6.19
CA PHE A 126 15.11 4.84 6.90
C PHE A 126 16.60 4.51 6.76
N ALA A 127 17.14 4.66 5.54
CA ALA A 127 18.57 4.49 5.28
C ALA A 127 19.43 5.43 6.15
N ARG A 128 19.04 6.71 6.25
CA ARG A 128 19.76 7.71 7.05
C ARG A 128 19.67 7.45 8.55
N ASN A 129 18.46 7.26 9.07
CA ASN A 129 18.22 7.29 10.51
C ASN A 129 18.33 5.91 11.18
N VAL A 130 17.99 4.84 10.46
CA VAL A 130 17.99 3.46 11.02
C VAL A 130 19.20 2.67 10.55
N CYS A 131 19.55 2.75 9.27
CA CYS A 131 20.74 2.05 8.74
C CYS A 131 22.05 2.84 8.91
N HIS A 132 21.99 4.07 9.44
CA HIS A 132 23.12 4.97 9.65
C HIS A 132 23.96 5.23 8.39
N ILE A 133 23.31 5.27 7.22
CA ILE A 133 23.96 5.60 5.96
C ILE A 133 23.96 7.12 5.82
N GLU A 134 25.09 7.73 6.15
CA GLU A 134 25.24 9.18 6.04
C GLU A 134 25.10 9.63 4.58
N ARG A 135 24.41 10.77 4.41
CA ARG A 135 24.11 11.37 3.09
C ARG A 135 23.31 10.46 2.13
N ALA A 136 22.67 9.40 2.60
CA ALA A 136 21.84 8.56 1.75
C ALA A 136 20.78 9.42 1.04
N ASN A 137 20.67 9.35 -0.28
CA ASN A 137 19.71 10.15 -1.02
C ASN A 137 19.39 9.52 -2.39
N SER A 138 18.55 10.21 -3.18
CA SER A 138 18.28 9.86 -4.57
C SER A 138 19.30 10.49 -5.51
N THR A 139 19.71 9.75 -6.54
CA THR A 139 20.50 10.29 -7.65
C THR A 139 19.75 11.31 -8.49
N GLU A 140 18.43 11.43 -8.33
CA GLU A 140 17.64 12.55 -8.85
C GLU A 140 18.10 13.90 -8.25
N PHE A 141 18.48 13.91 -6.98
CA PHE A 141 18.75 15.13 -6.22
C PHE A 141 20.25 15.41 -6.04
N ASP A 142 21.05 14.37 -5.84
CA ASP A 142 22.51 14.48 -5.71
C ASP A 142 23.20 13.43 -6.61
N LYS A 143 23.87 13.91 -7.66
CA LYS A 143 24.60 13.05 -8.61
C LYS A 143 25.98 12.63 -8.11
N ALA A 144 26.47 13.22 -7.01
CA ALA A 144 27.78 12.92 -6.44
C ALA A 144 27.75 11.74 -5.45
N LEU A 145 26.57 11.15 -5.19
CA LEU A 145 26.41 10.00 -4.32
C LEU A 145 27.14 8.77 -4.88
N VAL A 146 27.75 7.97 -4.00
CA VAL A 146 28.47 6.74 -4.37
C VAL A 146 28.03 5.54 -3.53
N GLY A 147 28.01 4.36 -4.15
CA GLY A 147 27.72 3.09 -3.48
C GLY A 147 26.39 3.13 -2.70
N LYS A 148 26.43 2.70 -1.43
CA LYS A 148 25.24 2.60 -0.57
C LYS A 148 24.54 3.94 -0.27
N GLN A 149 25.16 5.09 -0.56
CA GLN A 149 24.49 6.39 -0.43
C GLN A 149 23.41 6.59 -1.50
N GLN A 150 23.49 5.86 -2.61
CA GLN A 150 22.49 5.87 -3.68
C GLN A 150 21.32 4.97 -3.30
N VAL A 151 20.41 5.49 -2.46
CA VAL A 151 19.22 4.74 -2.01
C VAL A 151 18.24 4.57 -3.15
N VAL A 152 18.10 5.61 -3.96
CA VAL A 152 17.19 5.67 -5.10
C VAL A 152 18.00 6.03 -6.34
N ILE A 153 17.87 5.24 -7.40
CA ILE A 153 18.65 5.33 -8.63
C ILE A 153 17.74 5.42 -9.86
N ASP A 154 18.28 5.97 -10.95
CA ASP A 154 17.57 6.00 -12.24
C ASP A 154 17.61 4.59 -12.84
N MET A 155 16.45 3.95 -12.95
CA MET A 155 16.26 2.60 -13.48
C MET A 155 15.17 2.63 -14.57
N PRO A 156 15.48 3.19 -15.74
CA PRO A 156 14.49 3.33 -16.80
C PRO A 156 14.15 1.97 -17.43
N GLU A 157 12.95 1.86 -17.98
CA GLU A 157 12.55 0.68 -18.73
C GLU A 157 13.18 0.71 -20.13
N HIS A 158 13.91 -0.35 -20.45
CA HIS A 158 14.42 -0.62 -21.79
C HIS A 158 13.43 -1.53 -22.51
N ARG A 159 12.55 -0.96 -23.32
CA ARG A 159 11.73 -1.74 -24.25
C ARG A 159 12.61 -2.04 -25.46
N GLY A 160 12.91 -3.32 -25.71
CA GLY A 160 13.81 -3.77 -26.78
C GLY A 160 13.46 -3.21 -28.16
N GLU A 161 14.49 -3.23 -29.03
CA GLU A 161 14.69 -2.83 -30.45
C GLU A 161 13.63 -2.01 -31.25
N ASP A 162 12.34 -2.03 -30.93
CA ASP A 162 11.29 -1.53 -31.82
C ASP A 162 10.64 -0.19 -31.44
N LYS A 163 10.92 0.39 -30.25
CA LYS A 163 10.30 1.67 -29.85
C LYS A 163 11.23 2.62 -29.10
N GLY A 164 12.16 3.20 -29.85
CA GLY A 164 12.91 4.40 -29.48
C GLY A 164 14.29 4.12 -28.89
N MET A 165 15.29 4.88 -29.33
CA MET A 165 16.62 4.86 -28.72
C MET A 165 16.57 5.57 -27.35
N GLY A 166 16.77 4.84 -26.25
CA GLY A 166 16.94 5.38 -24.89
C GLY A 166 16.05 4.76 -23.81
N GLY A 167 16.35 5.08 -22.54
CA GLY A 167 15.60 4.60 -21.38
C GLY A 167 14.26 5.33 -21.20
N THR A 168 13.15 4.58 -21.25
CA THR A 168 11.79 5.12 -21.12
C THR A 168 11.33 5.20 -19.66
N MET A 169 10.39 6.12 -19.37
CA MET A 169 9.74 6.21 -18.06
C MET A 169 8.78 5.02 -17.89
N ARG A 170 8.72 4.44 -16.68
CA ARG A 170 7.69 3.45 -16.37
C ARG A 170 6.33 4.14 -16.35
N LEU A 171 5.47 3.75 -17.29
CA LEU A 171 4.18 4.40 -17.52
C LEU A 171 3.09 3.37 -17.80
N GLY A 172 1.91 3.62 -17.24
CA GLY A 172 0.69 2.88 -17.55
C GLY A 172 0.38 1.80 -16.51
N LEU A 173 -0.54 0.89 -16.88
CA LEU A 173 -0.93 -0.22 -16.03
C LEU A 173 0.19 -1.26 -16.03
N ARG A 174 0.65 -1.65 -14.85
CA ARG A 174 1.63 -2.72 -14.65
C ARG A 174 1.16 -3.64 -13.54
N ASP A 175 1.60 -4.88 -13.62
CA ASP A 175 1.32 -5.87 -12.60
C ASP A 175 2.34 -5.80 -11.48
N THR A 176 1.85 -5.88 -10.24
CA THR A 176 2.65 -6.01 -9.02
C THR A 176 2.31 -7.34 -8.37
N ILE A 177 3.34 -8.10 -8.01
CA ILE A 177 3.23 -9.41 -7.37
C ILE A 177 3.59 -9.26 -5.89
N PHE A 178 2.70 -9.70 -5.01
CA PHE A 178 2.98 -9.77 -3.59
C PHE A 178 3.96 -10.90 -3.26
N LEU A 179 4.99 -10.56 -2.51
CA LEU A 179 6.09 -11.44 -2.11
C LEU A 179 5.80 -12.13 -0.77
N THR A 180 4.86 -11.62 0.01
CA THR A 180 4.43 -12.19 1.29
C THR A 180 2.95 -11.98 1.55
N LYS A 181 2.31 -12.97 2.18
CA LYS A 181 0.91 -12.91 2.63
C LYS A 181 0.74 -12.12 3.93
N GLY A 182 1.83 -11.82 4.64
CA GLY A 182 1.83 -11.05 5.89
C GLY A 182 1.73 -9.53 5.69
N SER A 183 1.48 -9.07 4.46
CA SER A 183 1.30 -7.65 4.16
C SER A 183 -0.12 -7.19 4.48
N VAL A 184 -0.24 -6.02 5.11
CA VAL A 184 -1.55 -5.36 5.31
C VAL A 184 -2.20 -5.07 3.96
N LEU A 185 -1.42 -4.60 2.97
CA LEU A 185 -1.95 -4.37 1.63
C LEU A 185 -2.40 -5.66 0.97
N TYR A 186 -1.66 -6.77 1.09
CA TYR A 186 -2.11 -8.05 0.54
C TYR A 186 -3.51 -8.43 1.04
N GLN A 187 -3.79 -8.23 2.33
CA GLN A 187 -5.11 -8.46 2.92
C GLN A 187 -6.15 -7.47 2.40
N LEU A 188 -5.84 -6.17 2.35
CA LEU A 188 -6.75 -5.13 1.86
C LEU A 188 -7.08 -5.26 0.35
N TYR A 189 -6.17 -5.80 -0.45
CA TYR A 189 -6.40 -6.16 -1.85
C TYR A 189 -7.18 -7.48 -2.03
N GLY A 190 -7.66 -8.09 -0.94
CA GLY A 190 -8.48 -9.31 -0.95
C GLY A 190 -7.66 -10.59 -1.13
N ALA A 191 -6.43 -10.62 -0.60
CA ALA A 191 -5.52 -11.76 -0.66
C ALA A 191 -5.15 -12.22 -2.09
N LYS A 192 -5.17 -11.29 -3.05
CA LYS A 192 -4.75 -11.53 -4.43
C LYS A 192 -3.22 -11.51 -4.52
N LYS A 193 -2.62 -12.55 -5.11
CA LYS A 193 -1.15 -12.62 -5.30
C LYS A 193 -0.63 -11.57 -6.28
N LYS A 194 -1.45 -11.20 -7.27
CA LYS A 194 -1.14 -10.25 -8.34
C LYS A 194 -2.21 -9.15 -8.36
N ILE A 195 -1.76 -7.91 -8.46
CA ILE A 195 -2.62 -6.71 -8.61
C ILE A 195 -2.10 -5.89 -9.80
N SER A 196 -2.96 -5.07 -10.39
CA SER A 196 -2.61 -4.20 -11.51
C SER A 196 -2.85 -2.76 -11.10
N GLU A 197 -1.81 -1.93 -11.16
CA GLU A 197 -1.84 -0.53 -10.72
C GLU A 197 -1.16 0.37 -11.75
N ARG A 198 -1.39 1.68 -11.66
CA ARG A 198 -0.84 2.64 -12.64
C ARG A 198 0.46 3.25 -12.15
N HIS A 199 1.47 3.26 -13.00
CA HIS A 199 2.79 3.83 -12.69
C HIS A 199 3.06 5.06 -13.57
N ARG A 200 3.86 5.99 -13.04
CA ARG A 200 4.37 7.16 -13.74
C ARG A 200 5.63 7.67 -13.04
N HIS A 201 6.71 6.93 -13.15
CA HIS A 201 7.97 7.23 -12.47
C HIS A 201 9.16 6.69 -13.28
N ARG A 202 10.36 7.08 -12.88
CA ARG A 202 11.63 6.67 -13.53
C ARG A 202 12.65 6.12 -12.54
N TYR A 203 12.61 6.61 -11.30
CA TYR A 203 13.56 6.26 -10.27
C TYR A 203 13.03 5.13 -9.39
N GLU A 204 13.92 4.27 -8.93
CA GLU A 204 13.63 3.07 -8.15
C GLU A 204 14.56 2.95 -6.95
N VAL A 205 14.13 2.20 -5.94
CA VAL A 205 15.03 1.85 -4.83
C VAL A 205 16.15 0.96 -5.35
N ASN A 206 17.40 1.32 -5.06
CA ASN A 206 18.58 0.60 -5.52
C ASN A 206 18.58 -0.85 -4.98
N PRO A 207 18.57 -1.89 -5.83
CA PRO A 207 18.58 -3.28 -5.37
C PRO A 207 19.75 -3.61 -4.41
N GLU A 208 20.89 -2.94 -4.54
CA GLU A 208 22.06 -3.15 -3.67
C GLU A 208 21.82 -2.73 -2.20
N ILE A 209 20.96 -1.73 -1.95
CA ILE A 209 20.67 -1.26 -0.58
C ILE A 209 19.54 -2.05 0.07
N VAL A 210 18.65 -2.64 -0.72
CA VAL A 210 17.46 -3.36 -0.25
C VAL A 210 17.78 -4.38 0.84
N PRO A 211 18.84 -5.20 0.73
CA PRO A 211 19.18 -6.12 1.81
C PRO A 211 19.44 -5.47 3.16
N THR A 212 20.07 -4.30 3.14
CA THR A 212 20.36 -3.52 4.34
C THR A 212 19.06 -2.96 4.94
N LEU A 213 18.16 -2.44 4.12
CA LEU A 213 16.86 -1.90 4.56
C LEU A 213 15.97 -2.99 5.18
N MET A 214 15.88 -4.14 4.52
CA MET A 214 15.08 -5.28 4.97
C MET A 214 15.59 -5.87 6.28
N HIS A 215 16.90 -6.03 6.41
CA HIS A 215 17.51 -6.55 7.64
C HIS A 215 17.19 -5.67 8.85
N ASN A 216 17.13 -4.34 8.65
CA ASN A 216 16.83 -3.38 9.70
C ASN A 216 15.32 -3.16 9.93
N GLY A 217 14.45 -3.75 9.12
CA GLY A 217 13.01 -3.83 9.36
C GLY A 217 12.11 -3.09 8.36
N LEU A 218 12.65 -2.48 7.31
CA LEU A 218 11.83 -1.96 6.20
C LEU A 218 11.66 -3.07 5.14
N MET A 219 10.50 -3.71 5.14
CA MET A 219 10.22 -4.88 4.33
C MET A 219 9.67 -4.48 2.96
N PHE A 220 10.23 -5.03 1.90
CA PHE A 220 9.65 -4.95 0.56
C PHE A 220 8.76 -6.16 0.30
N VAL A 221 7.48 -5.91 0.08
CA VAL A 221 6.42 -6.92 0.06
C VAL A 221 5.74 -7.06 -1.30
N GLY A 222 6.07 -6.21 -2.25
CA GLY A 222 5.62 -6.28 -3.63
C GLY A 222 6.74 -5.94 -4.60
N SER A 223 6.81 -6.67 -5.71
CA SER A 223 7.71 -6.37 -6.83
C SER A 223 6.92 -6.24 -8.13
N LEU A 224 7.49 -5.56 -9.10
CA LEU A 224 6.98 -5.56 -10.46
C LEU A 224 6.89 -7.00 -10.99
N GLY A 225 5.76 -7.35 -11.61
CA GLY A 225 5.62 -8.58 -12.36
C GLY A 225 6.42 -8.49 -13.66
N ILE A 226 7.37 -9.40 -13.84
CA ILE A 226 8.06 -9.56 -15.12
C ILE A 226 7.13 -10.39 -16.01
N ASP A 227 6.41 -9.73 -16.89
CA ASP A 227 5.71 -10.40 -17.97
C ASP A 227 6.76 -10.91 -18.96
N HIS A 228 7.12 -12.19 -18.88
CA HIS A 228 7.81 -12.86 -19.99
C HIS A 228 6.80 -13.04 -21.15
N GLU A 229 6.39 -11.96 -21.79
CA GLU A 229 5.61 -12.05 -23.03
C GLU A 229 6.54 -12.44 -24.19
N GLY A 230 6.65 -13.75 -24.38
CA GLY A 230 7.35 -14.36 -25.49
C GLY A 230 7.13 -15.86 -25.55
N ALA A 231 5.88 -16.34 -25.57
CA ALA A 231 5.45 -17.53 -26.32
C ALA A 231 3.99 -17.94 -26.00
N VAL A 232 3.22 -18.13 -27.08
CA VAL A 232 1.95 -18.85 -27.23
C VAL A 232 0.70 -18.20 -26.61
N LYS A 233 -0.10 -17.58 -27.49
CA LYS A 233 -1.55 -17.50 -27.34
C LYS A 233 -2.11 -18.92 -27.27
N THR A 234 -2.71 -19.31 -26.15
CA THR A 234 -3.66 -20.41 -26.12
C THR A 234 -5.06 -19.81 -26.06
N ASP A 235 -5.78 -19.91 -27.16
CA ASP A 235 -7.22 -19.72 -27.20
C ASP A 235 -7.87 -20.77 -26.29
N GLU A 236 -8.40 -20.35 -25.15
CA GLU A 236 -9.31 -21.18 -24.37
C GLU A 236 -10.70 -21.14 -25.03
N LYS A 237 -11.05 -22.21 -25.74
CA LYS A 237 -12.44 -22.61 -25.94
C LYS A 237 -12.75 -23.79 -25.01
N GLU A 238 -13.82 -23.63 -24.25
CA GLU A 238 -14.41 -24.64 -23.38
C GLU A 238 -14.73 -25.95 -24.13
N GLY A 239 -14.49 -27.10 -23.48
CA GLY A 239 -14.91 -28.40 -23.99
C GLY A 239 -14.42 -29.60 -23.16
N SER A 240 -15.37 -30.27 -22.52
CA SER A 240 -15.34 -31.47 -21.67
C SER A 240 -14.42 -32.67 -22.01
N CYS A 241 -14.22 -33.50 -20.95
CA CYS A 241 -14.01 -34.97 -20.89
C CYS A 241 -12.57 -35.54 -20.78
N SER A 242 -12.37 -36.34 -19.72
CA SER A 242 -11.32 -37.38 -19.56
C SER A 242 -11.69 -38.66 -20.35
N PRO A 243 -10.92 -39.80 -20.38
CA PRO A 243 -9.65 -40.15 -19.69
C PRO A 243 -8.60 -40.98 -20.53
N THR A 244 -7.42 -41.22 -19.91
CA THR A 244 -6.44 -42.35 -20.10
C THR A 244 -5.59 -42.46 -21.39
N VAL A 245 -4.26 -42.64 -21.25
CA VAL A 245 -3.43 -43.80 -21.70
C VAL A 245 -1.92 -43.53 -21.44
N SER A 246 -1.23 -44.58 -20.99
CA SER A 246 0.22 -44.75 -20.76
C SER A 246 1.09 -44.72 -22.02
N ALA A 247 2.33 -44.22 -21.94
CA ALA A 247 3.51 -44.80 -22.62
C ALA A 247 4.83 -44.14 -22.20
N SER A 248 5.89 -44.92 -22.31
CA SER A 248 7.26 -44.82 -21.80
C SER A 248 8.24 -43.94 -22.60
N PHE A 249 9.35 -43.60 -21.92
CA PHE A 249 10.58 -42.83 -22.26
C PHE A 249 11.21 -43.03 -23.66
N PRO A 250 12.02 -42.05 -24.15
CA PRO A 250 13.48 -42.18 -24.03
C PRO A 250 14.23 -40.89 -23.61
N GLU A 251 15.43 -41.09 -23.06
CA GLU A 251 16.41 -40.08 -22.61
C GLU A 251 17.12 -39.33 -23.78
N ILE A 252 17.91 -38.30 -23.40
CA ILE A 252 18.89 -37.45 -24.16
C ILE A 252 18.32 -36.03 -24.40
N ASP A 253 18.94 -34.88 -24.07
CA ASP A 253 20.32 -34.45 -23.74
C ASP A 253 20.24 -33.25 -22.76
N VAL A 254 21.07 -33.20 -21.72
CA VAL A 254 21.04 -32.13 -20.70
C VAL A 254 22.15 -31.12 -20.97
N SER A 255 21.86 -30.12 -21.80
CA SER A 255 22.58 -28.85 -21.77
C SER A 255 21.59 -27.70 -21.60
N SER A 256 21.82 -26.88 -20.57
CA SER A 256 21.05 -25.71 -20.08
C SER A 256 20.08 -26.01 -18.91
N PRO A 257 20.37 -25.55 -17.67
CA PRO A 257 19.42 -25.67 -16.57
C PRO A 257 18.27 -24.68 -16.76
N LYS A 258 17.12 -25.17 -17.23
CA LYS A 258 15.83 -24.46 -17.11
C LYS A 258 15.44 -24.41 -15.63
N ILE A 259 15.57 -23.22 -15.04
CA ILE A 259 15.19 -22.91 -13.65
C ILE A 259 13.66 -22.69 -13.60
N TYR A 260 12.87 -23.76 -13.65
CA TYR A 260 11.41 -23.69 -13.47
C TYR A 260 10.91 -24.45 -12.24
N GLY A 261 11.80 -24.99 -11.40
CA GLY A 261 11.43 -25.80 -10.23
C GLY A 261 11.55 -25.13 -8.85
N ILE A 262 12.02 -23.88 -8.76
CA ILE A 262 12.42 -23.28 -7.47
C ILE A 262 11.39 -22.27 -6.93
N GLN A 263 10.46 -21.77 -7.74
CA GLN A 263 9.52 -20.72 -7.31
C GLN A 263 8.36 -21.22 -6.44
N ASP A 264 7.86 -22.44 -6.64
CA ASP A 264 6.69 -22.94 -5.90
C ASP A 264 7.05 -23.59 -4.54
N SER A 265 8.22 -24.22 -4.42
CA SER A 265 8.65 -24.85 -3.16
C SER A 265 9.06 -23.82 -2.09
N LEU A 266 9.75 -22.75 -2.50
CA LEU A 266 10.16 -21.67 -1.59
C LEU A 266 8.95 -20.86 -1.07
N PHE A 267 7.88 -20.77 -1.86
CA PHE A 267 6.65 -20.04 -1.54
C PHE A 267 5.79 -20.73 -0.46
N TYR A 268 5.84 -22.07 -0.41
CA TYR A 268 5.12 -22.87 0.58
C TYR A 268 5.73 -22.73 1.99
N ASP A 269 7.06 -22.62 2.07
CA ASP A 269 7.79 -22.49 3.35
C ASP A 269 7.63 -21.11 4.01
N ILE A 270 7.57 -20.03 3.22
CA ILE A 270 7.44 -18.66 3.76
C ILE A 270 6.08 -18.45 4.43
N THR A 271 5.01 -19.02 3.86
CA THR A 271 3.64 -18.84 4.38
C THR A 271 3.41 -19.64 5.68
N ASN A 272 3.87 -20.90 5.74
CA ASN A 272 3.67 -21.74 6.90
C ASN A 272 4.48 -21.29 8.13
N LEU A 273 5.59 -20.58 7.92
CA LEU A 273 6.46 -20.08 8.98
C LEU A 273 5.90 -18.86 9.73
N ALA A 274 5.08 -18.03 9.07
CA ALA A 274 4.50 -16.83 9.67
C ALA A 274 3.44 -17.14 10.75
N ASN A 275 2.82 -18.32 10.68
CA ASN A 275 1.71 -18.71 11.56
C ASN A 275 2.16 -19.44 12.84
N ALA A 276 3.43 -19.83 12.97
CA ALA A 276 3.78 -20.93 13.88
C ALA A 276 4.60 -20.63 15.15
N ILE A 277 5.23 -19.46 15.41
CA ILE A 277 6.31 -19.44 16.43
C ILE A 277 6.36 -18.23 17.36
N THR A 278 6.29 -18.53 18.66
CA THR A 278 6.66 -17.70 19.82
C THR A 278 8.13 -18.00 20.20
N SER A 279 8.91 -16.94 20.50
CA SER A 279 10.28 -16.90 21.06
C SER A 279 11.49 -17.48 20.27
N HIS A 280 11.35 -18.51 19.43
CA HIS A 280 12.49 -19.11 18.69
C HIS A 280 12.85 -18.43 17.35
N LEU A 281 12.22 -17.28 17.06
CA LEU A 281 12.13 -16.68 15.72
C LEU A 281 13.39 -15.97 15.20
N SER A 282 14.23 -15.38 16.05
CA SER A 282 15.32 -14.51 15.57
C SER A 282 16.30 -15.25 14.64
N LYS A 283 16.83 -16.41 15.08
CA LYS A 283 17.84 -17.15 14.32
C LYS A 283 17.32 -17.77 13.00
N ARG A 284 16.02 -18.08 12.91
CA ARG A 284 15.40 -18.62 11.67
C ARG A 284 14.96 -17.51 10.71
N PHE A 285 14.50 -16.38 11.23
CA PHE A 285 14.27 -15.17 10.43
C PHE A 285 15.56 -14.68 9.78
N ASP A 286 16.69 -14.73 10.49
CA ASP A 286 18.03 -14.42 9.94
C ASP A 286 18.47 -15.39 8.82
N LYS A 287 17.99 -16.63 8.81
CA LYS A 287 18.31 -17.59 7.76
C LYS A 287 17.43 -17.40 6.52
N LEU A 288 16.13 -17.19 6.70
CA LEU A 288 15.19 -16.95 5.59
C LEU A 288 15.40 -15.59 4.93
N SER A 289 15.64 -14.54 5.72
CA SER A 289 16.06 -13.24 5.20
C SER A 289 17.29 -13.42 4.32
N ARG A 290 18.35 -14.11 4.79
CA ARG A 290 19.54 -14.37 3.96
C ARG A 290 19.24 -15.07 2.62
N TYR A 291 18.31 -16.03 2.55
CA TYR A 291 17.92 -16.63 1.26
C TYR A 291 17.18 -15.66 0.35
N TYR A 292 16.25 -14.88 0.92
CA TYR A 292 15.53 -13.85 0.19
C TYR A 292 16.47 -12.74 -0.29
N LEU A 293 17.39 -12.30 0.55
CA LEU A 293 18.44 -11.34 0.23
C LEU A 293 19.35 -11.88 -0.88
N LYS A 294 19.73 -13.16 -0.83
CA LYS A 294 20.52 -13.79 -1.88
C LYS A 294 19.75 -13.94 -3.19
N PHE A 295 18.44 -14.15 -3.14
CA PHE A 295 17.56 -14.13 -4.31
C PHE A 295 17.47 -12.71 -4.92
N LEU A 296 17.39 -11.67 -4.09
CA LEU A 296 17.40 -10.28 -4.53
C LEU A 296 18.77 -9.86 -5.12
N GLU A 297 19.88 -10.29 -4.51
CA GLU A 297 21.24 -10.05 -5.01
C GLU A 297 21.48 -10.67 -6.40
N LEU A 298 20.72 -11.71 -6.77
CA LEU A 298 20.81 -12.38 -8.07
C LEU A 298 19.98 -11.70 -9.17
N GLN A 299 19.19 -10.68 -8.85
CA GLN A 299 18.26 -10.02 -9.79
C GLN A 299 18.53 -8.50 -9.84
N SER A 300 19.48 -8.08 -10.68
CA SER A 300 19.79 -6.65 -10.92
C SER A 300 18.59 -5.82 -11.41
N ASP A 301 17.57 -6.48 -11.96
CA ASP A 301 16.44 -5.83 -12.65
C ASP A 301 15.15 -5.82 -11.80
N LEU A 302 15.20 -6.30 -10.56
CA LEU A 302 14.01 -6.39 -9.71
C LEU A 302 13.61 -5.01 -9.19
N CYS A 303 12.44 -4.54 -9.63
CA CYS A 303 11.85 -3.29 -9.16
C CYS A 303 10.87 -3.58 -8.01
N LEU A 304 11.11 -2.97 -6.85
CA LEU A 304 10.29 -3.15 -5.65
C LEU A 304 9.25 -2.04 -5.57
N GLU A 305 7.98 -2.42 -5.47
CA GLU A 305 6.85 -1.52 -5.69
C GLU A 305 6.07 -1.23 -4.40
N ILE A 306 6.26 -2.05 -3.36
CA ILE A 306 5.56 -1.91 -2.08
C ILE A 306 6.55 -2.15 -0.94
N GLU A 307 6.67 -1.16 -0.07
CA GLU A 307 7.38 -1.27 1.20
C GLU A 307 6.44 -1.10 2.40
N GLN A 308 6.78 -1.75 3.50
CA GLN A 308 6.09 -1.59 4.77
C GLN A 308 7.06 -1.79 5.94
N LEU A 309 6.80 -1.13 7.07
CA LEU A 309 7.60 -1.35 8.27
C LEU A 309 7.23 -2.68 8.95
N CYS A 310 8.24 -3.43 9.40
CA CYS A 310 8.05 -4.66 10.16
C CYS A 310 7.40 -4.37 11.54
N LYS A 311 6.73 -5.41 12.09
CA LYS A 311 5.86 -5.39 13.29
C LYS A 311 6.28 -4.35 14.35
N ARG A 312 5.52 -3.25 14.47
CA ARG A 312 5.46 -2.26 15.60
C ARG A 312 4.80 -0.91 15.23
N HIS A 313 4.41 -0.72 13.97
CA HIS A 313 3.74 0.49 13.49
C HIS A 313 2.33 0.17 12.98
N PRO A 314 1.29 0.98 13.30
CA PRO A 314 -0.10 0.67 12.95
C PRO A 314 -0.32 0.59 11.43
N TYR A 315 0.25 1.53 10.68
CA TYR A 315 0.23 1.50 9.22
C TYR A 315 1.37 2.38 8.68
N PHE A 316 2.44 1.78 8.16
CA PHE A 316 3.52 2.51 7.49
C PHE A 316 3.75 1.84 6.15
N VAL A 317 3.23 2.43 5.09
CA VAL A 317 3.20 1.82 3.76
C VAL A 317 3.71 2.82 2.73
N GLY A 318 4.66 2.38 1.92
CA GLY A 318 5.08 3.08 0.71
C GLY A 318 4.66 2.26 -0.50
N VAL A 319 4.08 2.91 -1.50
CA VAL A 319 3.81 2.31 -2.81
C VAL A 319 4.41 3.16 -3.91
N GLN A 320 4.95 2.52 -4.93
CA GLN A 320 5.62 3.20 -6.02
C GLN A 320 4.63 3.52 -7.18
N PHE A 321 3.56 2.74 -7.32
CA PHE A 321 2.42 3.07 -8.17
C PHE A 321 1.56 4.21 -7.61
N HIS A 322 0.58 4.66 -8.40
CA HIS A 322 -0.39 5.70 -8.11
C HIS A 322 -1.78 5.11 -7.81
N PRO A 323 -2.05 4.71 -6.55
CA PRO A 323 -3.32 4.08 -6.16
C PRO A 323 -4.55 4.98 -6.31
N GLU A 324 -4.35 6.30 -6.44
CA GLU A 324 -5.44 7.28 -6.54
C GLU A 324 -6.24 7.16 -7.83
N TYR A 325 -5.65 6.64 -8.91
CA TYR A 325 -6.31 6.57 -10.22
C TYR A 325 -7.34 5.46 -10.36
N LEU A 326 -7.24 4.41 -9.54
CA LEU A 326 -8.19 3.28 -9.53
C LEU A 326 -9.21 3.36 -8.40
N SER A 327 -9.25 4.49 -7.67
CA SER A 327 -10.20 4.69 -6.58
C SER A 327 -11.60 5.05 -7.07
N HIS A 328 -12.62 4.35 -6.56
CA HIS A 328 -14.03 4.64 -6.84
C HIS A 328 -14.83 4.86 -5.55
N PRO A 329 -15.96 5.61 -5.58
CA PRO A 329 -16.78 5.85 -4.40
C PRO A 329 -17.32 4.59 -3.70
N LEU A 330 -17.61 3.53 -4.47
CA LEU A 330 -18.09 2.25 -3.95
C LEU A 330 -16.97 1.27 -3.60
N GLN A 331 -15.77 1.51 -4.13
CA GLN A 331 -14.60 0.68 -3.93
C GLN A 331 -13.39 1.61 -3.77
N PRO A 332 -13.13 2.09 -2.54
CA PRO A 332 -12.00 2.96 -2.30
C PRO A 332 -10.70 2.22 -2.59
N SER A 333 -9.65 2.97 -2.90
CA SER A 333 -8.35 2.39 -3.17
C SER A 333 -7.76 1.78 -1.88
N PRO A 334 -7.30 0.51 -1.89
CA PRO A 334 -6.89 -0.18 -0.66
C PRO A 334 -5.79 0.54 0.16
N PRO A 335 -4.75 1.17 -0.42
CA PRO A 335 -3.78 1.94 0.36
C PRO A 335 -4.39 3.14 1.08
N PHE A 336 -5.27 3.90 0.41
CA PHE A 336 -5.96 5.04 1.03
C PHE A 336 -6.92 4.59 2.12
N PHE A 337 -7.65 3.50 1.90
CA PHE A 337 -8.54 2.93 2.90
C PHE A 337 -7.77 2.44 4.13
N GLY A 338 -6.63 1.76 3.93
CA GLY A 338 -5.74 1.33 5.01
C GLY A 338 -5.25 2.50 5.86
N LEU A 339 -4.83 3.60 5.24
CA LEU A 339 -4.42 4.83 5.94
C LEU A 339 -5.55 5.39 6.82
N ILE A 340 -6.75 5.58 6.25
CA ILE A 340 -7.89 6.15 6.99
C ILE A 340 -8.32 5.20 8.12
N ALA A 341 -8.40 3.90 7.84
CA ALA A 341 -8.79 2.90 8.83
C ALA A 341 -7.77 2.81 9.98
N ALA A 342 -6.48 3.00 9.69
CA ALA A 342 -5.45 3.05 10.72
C ALA A 342 -5.53 4.34 11.55
N ALA A 343 -5.70 5.49 10.89
CA ALA A 343 -5.88 6.79 11.55
C ALA A 343 -7.15 6.83 12.42
N SER A 344 -8.18 6.07 12.07
CA SER A 344 -9.42 5.96 12.84
C SER A 344 -9.42 4.84 13.89
N GLY A 345 -8.35 4.05 14.01
CA GLY A 345 -8.27 2.90 14.91
C GLY A 345 -9.13 1.69 14.51
N GLN A 346 -9.64 1.67 13.28
CA GLN A 346 -10.54 0.62 12.77
C GLN A 346 -9.83 -0.48 11.97
N LEU A 347 -8.56 -0.29 11.60
CA LEU A 347 -7.84 -1.19 10.67
C LEU A 347 -7.88 -2.66 11.12
N GLU A 348 -7.57 -2.95 12.39
CA GLU A 348 -7.56 -4.31 12.93
C GLU A 348 -8.92 -5.01 12.80
N ASN A 349 -10.03 -4.27 12.96
CA ASN A 349 -11.37 -4.82 12.81
C ASN A 349 -11.64 -5.25 11.35
N PHE A 350 -11.15 -4.47 10.39
CA PHE A 350 -11.25 -4.82 8.97
C PHE A 350 -10.37 -6.04 8.61
N LEU A 351 -9.15 -6.13 9.16
CA LEU A 351 -8.25 -7.26 8.88
C LEU A 351 -8.75 -8.58 9.48
N ARG A 352 -9.48 -8.56 10.61
CA ARG A 352 -10.03 -9.75 11.28
C ARG A 352 -11.28 -10.34 10.64
N GLY A 353 -11.67 -9.85 9.45
CA GLY A 353 -12.75 -10.45 8.67
C GLY A 353 -14.05 -9.66 8.69
N TRP A 354 -14.04 -8.37 9.05
CA TRP A 354 -15.16 -7.49 8.68
C TRP A 354 -15.18 -7.34 7.16
N LYS A 355 -15.91 -8.25 6.49
CA LYS A 355 -16.10 -8.22 5.04
C LYS A 355 -16.90 -6.98 4.68
N MET A 356 -16.38 -6.21 3.73
CA MET A 356 -17.06 -5.08 3.12
C MET A 356 -18.51 -5.46 2.78
N PRO A 357 -19.53 -4.70 3.21
CA PRO A 357 -20.83 -4.78 2.58
C PRO A 357 -20.65 -4.27 1.16
N THR A 358 -20.59 -5.17 0.18
CA THR A 358 -20.77 -4.78 -1.22
C THR A 358 -22.17 -4.21 -1.39
N SER A 359 -22.38 -3.27 -2.31
CA SER A 359 -23.71 -2.73 -2.59
C SER A 359 -24.75 -3.84 -2.84
N MET A 360 -24.32 -4.98 -3.38
CA MET A 360 -25.18 -6.17 -3.55
C MET A 360 -25.61 -6.85 -2.26
N ASN A 361 -24.82 -6.82 -1.18
CA ASN A 361 -25.22 -7.39 0.11
C ASN A 361 -26.30 -6.55 0.82
N VAL A 362 -26.43 -5.28 0.45
CA VAL A 362 -27.51 -4.39 0.89
C VAL A 362 -28.74 -4.52 -0.02
N LEU A 363 -28.55 -4.84 -1.30
CA LEU A 363 -29.63 -4.91 -2.30
C LEU A 363 -30.33 -6.28 -2.34
N LYS A 364 -29.63 -7.40 -2.12
CA LYS A 364 -30.24 -8.75 -2.12
C LYS A 364 -31.40 -8.92 -1.14
N PRO A 365 -31.28 -8.50 0.14
CA PRO A 365 -32.40 -8.62 1.08
C PRO A 365 -33.59 -7.70 0.74
N ALA A 366 -33.35 -6.65 -0.05
CA ALA A 366 -34.40 -5.73 -0.52
C ALA A 366 -35.15 -6.29 -1.74
N GLU A 367 -34.52 -7.18 -2.53
CA GLU A 367 -35.17 -7.92 -3.62
C GLU A 367 -35.98 -9.12 -3.10
N ASP A 368 -35.47 -9.83 -2.10
CA ASP A 368 -36.14 -11.00 -1.50
C ASP A 368 -37.40 -10.65 -0.68
N ASN A 369 -37.57 -9.40 -0.27
CA ASN A 369 -38.73 -8.89 0.49
C ASN A 369 -39.83 -8.25 -0.39
N ILE A 370 -39.74 -8.35 -1.73
CA ILE A 370 -40.74 -7.79 -2.67
C ILE A 370 -41.95 -8.74 -2.85
N THR A 371 -42.01 -9.85 -2.11
CA THR A 371 -43.13 -10.80 -2.21
C THR A 371 -44.34 -10.44 -1.36
N ASP A 372 -44.21 -9.56 -0.36
CA ASP A 372 -45.33 -9.10 0.47
C ASP A 372 -45.53 -7.60 0.35
N ASN A 373 -46.78 -7.19 0.18
CA ASN A 373 -47.31 -5.84 -0.11
C ASN A 373 -47.02 -4.77 0.97
N THR A 374 -45.80 -4.69 1.47
CA THR A 374 -45.31 -3.68 2.39
C THR A 374 -44.35 -2.77 1.61
N SER A 375 -44.54 -1.45 1.69
CA SER A 375 -43.66 -0.53 0.98
C SER A 375 -42.19 -0.80 1.34
N VAL A 376 -41.31 -0.81 0.33
CA VAL A 376 -39.86 -1.04 0.49
C VAL A 376 -39.29 -0.16 1.61
N VAL A 377 -39.82 1.05 1.78
CA VAL A 377 -39.44 2.00 2.84
C VAL A 377 -39.78 1.47 4.24
N GLN A 378 -40.97 0.89 4.47
CA GLN A 378 -41.36 0.32 5.76
C GLN A 378 -40.59 -0.95 6.12
N ALA A 379 -40.33 -1.84 5.16
CA ALA A 379 -39.51 -3.04 5.38
C ALA A 379 -38.05 -2.67 5.71
N THR A 380 -37.50 -1.64 5.05
CA THR A 380 -36.15 -1.13 5.32
C THR A 380 -36.06 -0.48 6.71
N HIS A 381 -37.06 0.33 7.09
CA HIS A 381 -37.08 0.99 8.40
C HIS A 381 -37.22 -0.02 9.57
N THR A 382 -38.03 -1.07 9.38
CA THR A 382 -38.23 -2.13 10.38
C THR A 382 -36.97 -2.98 10.56
N THR A 383 -36.23 -3.22 9.47
CA THR A 383 -35.00 -4.04 9.50
C THR A 383 -33.80 -3.28 10.06
N VAL A 384 -33.69 -1.97 9.76
CA VAL A 384 -32.65 -1.10 10.35
C VAL A 384 -32.85 -0.96 11.86
N ASN A 385 -34.09 -0.83 12.32
CA ASN A 385 -34.40 -0.78 13.74
C ASN A 385 -34.11 -2.12 14.44
N LYS A 386 -34.46 -3.26 13.84
CA LYS A 386 -34.09 -4.59 14.36
C LYS A 386 -32.57 -4.83 14.38
N GLY A 387 -31.83 -4.27 13.41
CA GLY A 387 -30.36 -4.32 13.39
C GLY A 387 -29.72 -3.47 14.49
N CYS A 388 -30.32 -2.32 14.83
CA CYS A 388 -29.93 -1.50 15.99
C CYS A 388 -30.26 -2.19 17.32
N GLU A 389 -31.43 -2.81 17.46
CA GLU A 389 -31.81 -3.54 18.68
C GLU A 389 -30.88 -4.74 18.93
N MET A 390 -30.50 -5.47 17.87
CA MET A 390 -29.47 -6.53 17.94
C MET A 390 -28.07 -5.98 18.27
N LEU A 391 -27.74 -4.75 17.90
CA LEU A 391 -26.47 -4.10 18.27
C LEU A 391 -26.47 -3.73 19.76
N ASP A 392 -27.58 -3.22 20.29
CA ASP A 392 -27.72 -2.85 21.70
C ASP A 392 -27.76 -4.07 22.64
N GLU A 393 -28.42 -5.17 22.24
CA GLU A 393 -28.40 -6.44 22.99
C GLU A 393 -27.00 -7.07 23.03
N ASN A 394 -26.24 -7.03 21.92
CA ASN A 394 -24.88 -7.57 21.88
C ASN A 394 -23.86 -6.68 22.63
N ILE A 395 -24.11 -5.37 22.76
CA ILE A 395 -23.30 -4.47 23.59
C ILE A 395 -23.60 -4.72 25.07
N ALA A 396 -24.87 -4.89 25.45
CA ALA A 396 -25.25 -5.22 26.82
C ALA A 396 -24.72 -6.61 27.27
N GLU A 397 -24.72 -7.60 26.38
CA GLU A 397 -24.13 -8.93 26.65
C GLU A 397 -22.60 -8.90 26.73
N PHE A 398 -21.95 -7.91 26.11
CA PHE A 398 -20.51 -7.66 26.17
C PHE A 398 -20.10 -6.91 27.45
N GLU A 399 -20.92 -5.97 27.92
CA GLU A 399 -20.72 -5.28 29.21
C GLU A 399 -20.89 -6.25 30.40
N GLN A 400 -21.84 -7.19 30.33
CA GLN A 400 -22.02 -8.24 31.35
C GLN A 400 -20.86 -9.26 31.41
N LYS A 401 -20.09 -9.43 30.33
CA LYS A 401 -18.92 -10.32 30.28
C LYS A 401 -17.61 -9.64 30.68
N LEU A 402 -17.64 -8.33 30.94
CA LEU A 402 -16.49 -7.50 31.30
C LEU A 402 -16.49 -7.02 32.75
N ASP A 403 -17.21 -7.69 33.67
CA ASP A 403 -17.13 -7.40 35.13
C ASP A 403 -15.68 -7.51 35.65
N ILE A 404 -15.02 -6.34 35.68
CA ILE A 404 -13.99 -5.89 36.61
C ILE A 404 -14.61 -4.74 37.39
#